data_AF-A0A1Z8KN90-F1
#
_entry.id   AF-A0A1Z8KN90-F1
#
_cell.length_a   1.000
_cell.length_b   1.000
_cell.length_c   1.000
_cell.angle_alpha   90.00
_cell.angle_beta   90.00
_cell.angle_gamma   90.00
#
_symmetry.space_group_name_H-M   'P 1'
#
loop_
_entity.id
_entity.type
_entity.pdbx_description
1 polymer ?
#
loop_
_entity_poly.entity_id
_entity_poly.type
_entity_poly.pdbx_seq_one_letter_code
_entity_poly.pdbx_strand_id
1 'polypeptide(L)'
;MEYIHQFLKSYLFKKIKNQNFILIINSLIVGVAFLIILIKIEENVYFSPIIKNKLLSLLLMIYLIIIIYIIFKSLIHIKGLFGNSNYQQLAFELINKISAKDKIINALQIYSNINLKNSYSDLTIQAISEVENDLKKISINNIKFNSKNKNLYILLVLIFTLLLNSYFSMQYINAMQRLISKDKTYIKPLPFELIINHDNKIIFKGEDLEVNILSTKNIPNTIKLNKMIDGKIESVSINKINESFTHSFKNFKKNTKIWATYLHESKLPFNRYKINSDTLTVILKNRPEFKELSINIIPPLYTNINEIKHNQSMSRIEVIKGSTIKINGLLNKKISEAIIKFDDINFIYMSVNKNKIESEFTVEYSKDFEIICYDYEDINNIPIVYSISVSDDLNPYVRINYP
;
A
#
# COMPACT_ATOMS: atom_id res chain seq x y z
N MET A 1 47.22 -57.89 19.10
CA MET A 1 47.03 -56.42 19.25
C MET A 1 46.30 -55.76 18.08
N GLU A 2 46.50 -56.23 16.84
CA GLU A 2 45.84 -55.65 15.66
C GLU A 2 44.31 -55.61 15.79
N TYR A 3 43.72 -56.66 16.37
CA TYR A 3 42.28 -56.73 16.56
C TYR A 3 41.79 -55.72 17.60
N ILE A 4 42.52 -55.53 18.71
CA ILE A 4 42.18 -54.53 19.73
C ILE A 4 42.19 -53.11 19.13
N HIS A 5 43.22 -52.75 18.36
CA HIS A 5 43.27 -51.46 17.69
C HIS A 5 42.17 -51.29 16.64
N GLN A 6 41.88 -52.33 15.86
CA GLN A 6 40.79 -52.32 14.88
C GLN A 6 39.42 -52.14 15.56
N PHE A 7 39.19 -52.83 16.68
CA PHE A 7 37.99 -52.70 17.49
C PHE A 7 37.82 -51.27 18.02
N LEU A 8 38.86 -50.69 18.62
CA LEU A 8 38.83 -49.31 19.13
C LEU A 8 38.62 -48.27 18.02
N LYS A 9 39.25 -48.47 16.85
CA LYS A 9 39.06 -47.63 15.67
C LYS A 9 37.62 -47.71 15.16
N SER A 10 37.03 -48.90 15.12
CA SER A 10 35.61 -49.08 14.75
C SER A 10 34.65 -48.44 15.76
N TYR A 11 34.94 -48.53 17.06
CA TYR A 11 34.20 -47.82 18.10
C TYR A 11 34.28 -46.31 17.93
N LEU A 12 35.46 -45.76 17.66
CA LEU A 12 35.68 -44.34 17.39
C LEU A 12 34.86 -43.86 16.19
N PHE A 13 34.87 -44.59 15.07
CA PHE A 13 34.04 -44.25 13.91
C PHE A 13 32.55 -44.24 14.26
N LYS A 14 32.07 -45.23 15.01
CA LYS A 14 30.66 -45.30 15.44
C LYS A 14 30.30 -44.15 16.39
N LYS A 15 31.21 -43.77 17.30
CA LYS A 15 31.08 -42.61 18.20
C LYS A 15 30.98 -41.30 17.42
N ILE A 16 31.90 -41.05 16.49
CA ILE A 16 31.91 -39.84 15.65
C ILE A 16 30.64 -39.77 14.81
N LYS A 17 30.25 -40.88 14.17
CA LYS A 17 29.00 -40.95 13.39
C LYS A 17 27.79 -40.56 14.23
N ASN A 18 27.66 -41.11 15.44
CA ASN A 18 26.55 -40.77 16.33
C ASN A 18 26.59 -39.31 16.81
N GLN A 19 27.76 -38.77 17.15
CA GLN A 19 27.90 -37.37 17.53
C GLN A 19 27.57 -36.40 16.38
N ASN A 20 28.05 -36.70 15.18
CA ASN A 20 27.76 -35.90 13.99
C ASN A 20 26.27 -35.97 13.64
N PHE A 21 25.64 -37.14 13.75
CA PHE A 21 24.20 -37.31 13.57
C PHE A 21 23.39 -36.45 14.53
N ILE A 22 23.73 -36.44 15.82
CA ILE A 22 23.07 -35.58 16.82
C ILE A 22 23.26 -34.09 16.47
N LEU A 23 24.46 -33.70 16.04
CA LEU A 23 24.75 -32.31 15.67
C LEU A 23 23.94 -31.86 14.45
N ILE A 24 23.81 -32.73 13.44
CA ILE A 24 22.98 -32.48 12.26
C ILE A 24 21.51 -32.35 12.64
N ILE A 25 20.99 -33.21 13.52
CA ILE A 25 19.60 -33.09 14.00
C ILE A 25 19.41 -31.75 14.72
N ASN A 26 20.33 -31.36 15.60
CA ASN A 26 20.22 -30.11 16.34
C ASN A 26 20.28 -28.88 15.42
N SER A 27 21.14 -28.89 14.40
CA SER A 27 21.19 -27.79 13.42
C SER A 27 19.91 -27.70 12.60
N LEU A 28 19.33 -28.85 12.21
CA LEU A 28 18.03 -28.89 11.53
C LEU A 28 16.90 -28.35 12.40
N ILE A 29 16.86 -28.68 13.70
CA ILE A 29 15.86 -28.14 14.64
C ILE A 29 15.92 -26.61 14.67
N VAL A 30 17.12 -26.05 14.83
CA VAL A 30 17.31 -24.59 14.85
C VAL A 30 16.93 -23.97 13.51
N GLY A 31 17.30 -24.60 12.40
CA GLY A 31 16.94 -24.16 11.06
C GLY A 31 15.45 -24.12 10.79
N VAL A 32 14.73 -25.20 11.11
CA VAL A 32 13.28 -25.28 10.92
C VAL A 32 12.57 -24.28 11.82
N ALA A 33 12.96 -24.16 13.09
CA ALA A 33 12.39 -23.16 14.00
C ALA A 33 12.60 -21.73 13.48
N PHE A 34 13.81 -21.42 12.99
CA PHE A 34 14.11 -20.13 12.37
C PHE A 34 13.25 -19.87 11.12
N LEU A 35 13.07 -20.86 10.26
CA LEU A 35 12.20 -20.74 9.07
C LEU A 35 10.74 -20.45 9.45
N ILE A 36 10.18 -21.13 10.45
CA ILE A 36 8.82 -20.89 10.92
C ILE A 36 8.67 -19.43 11.40
N ILE A 37 9.62 -18.95 12.19
CA ILE A 37 9.64 -17.56 12.67
C ILE A 37 9.73 -16.58 11.48
N LEU A 38 10.62 -16.86 10.53
CA LEU A 38 10.85 -15.99 9.38
C LEU A 38 9.60 -15.92 8.48
N ILE A 39 8.92 -17.04 8.23
CA ILE A 39 7.63 -17.07 7.51
C ILE A 39 6.59 -16.24 8.26
N LYS A 40 6.49 -16.39 9.58
CA LYS A 40 5.52 -15.64 10.39
C LYS A 40 5.77 -14.14 10.38
N ILE A 41 7.03 -13.71 10.30
CA ILE A 41 7.36 -12.29 10.14
C ILE A 41 7.03 -11.82 8.70
N GLU A 42 7.36 -12.62 7.68
CA GLU A 42 7.07 -12.28 6.27
C GLU A 42 5.58 -12.11 5.99
N GLU A 43 4.70 -12.82 6.71
CA GLU A 43 3.23 -12.62 6.62
C GLU A 43 2.83 -11.15 6.75
N ASN A 44 3.49 -10.40 7.63
CA ASN A 44 3.15 -9.02 7.94
C ASN A 44 4.09 -7.98 7.32
N VAL A 45 5.38 -8.34 7.17
CA VAL A 45 6.44 -7.39 6.82
C VAL A 45 6.63 -7.20 5.32
N TYR A 46 6.43 -8.24 4.50
CA TYR A 46 6.70 -8.21 3.06
C TYR A 46 8.14 -7.73 2.76
N PHE A 47 9.13 -8.53 3.16
CA PHE A 47 10.54 -8.19 3.04
C PHE A 47 10.94 -7.78 1.61
N SER A 48 11.81 -6.80 1.51
CA SER A 48 12.42 -6.42 0.23
C SER A 48 13.38 -7.51 -0.26
N PRO A 49 13.64 -7.61 -1.58
CA PRO A 49 14.58 -8.57 -2.14
C PRO A 49 15.97 -8.54 -1.50
N ILE A 50 16.43 -7.35 -1.12
CA ILE A 50 17.72 -7.15 -0.47
C ILE A 50 17.75 -7.84 0.90
N ILE A 51 16.69 -7.67 1.71
CA ILE A 51 16.61 -8.28 3.04
C ILE A 51 16.49 -9.81 2.91
N LYS A 52 15.66 -10.30 1.98
CA LYS A 52 15.52 -11.73 1.70
C LYS A 52 16.85 -12.38 1.31
N ASN A 53 17.58 -11.77 0.38
CA ASN A 53 18.88 -12.27 -0.06
C ASN A 53 19.92 -12.26 1.07
N LYS A 54 19.94 -11.23 1.93
CA LYS A 54 20.82 -11.18 3.11
C LYS A 54 20.50 -12.26 4.14
N LEU A 55 19.22 -12.47 4.46
CA LEU A 55 18.80 -13.49 5.42
C LEU A 55 19.11 -14.91 4.90
N LEU A 56 18.83 -15.17 3.62
CA LEU A 56 19.11 -16.47 3.01
C LEU A 56 20.61 -16.74 2.88
N SER A 57 21.41 -15.74 2.50
CA SER A 57 22.86 -15.89 2.40
C SER A 57 23.51 -16.11 3.77
N LEU A 58 23.04 -15.41 4.81
CA LEU A 58 23.47 -15.62 6.20
C LEU A 58 23.18 -17.06 6.64
N LEU A 59 21.97 -17.55 6.40
CA LEU A 59 21.57 -18.92 6.73
C LEU A 59 22.47 -19.95 6.01
N LEU A 60 22.75 -19.73 4.73
CA LEU A 60 23.63 -20.61 3.95
C LEU A 60 25.09 -20.58 4.47
N MET A 61 25.59 -19.41 4.86
CA MET A 61 26.91 -19.27 5.49
C MET A 61 27.01 -20.06 6.81
N ILE A 62 25.99 -19.96 7.67
CA ILE A 62 25.96 -20.68 8.95
C ILE A 62 26.03 -22.19 8.71
N TYR A 63 25.27 -22.70 7.73
CA TYR A 63 25.32 -24.13 7.39
C TYR A 63 26.66 -24.55 6.80
N LEU A 64 27.29 -23.72 5.97
CA LEU A 64 28.64 -23.99 5.47
C LEU A 64 29.66 -24.11 6.62
N ILE A 65 29.61 -23.19 7.59
CA ILE A 65 30.48 -23.24 8.78
C ILE A 65 30.25 -24.52 9.58
N ILE A 66 28.99 -24.94 9.76
CA ILE A 66 28.66 -26.19 10.47
C ILE A 66 29.20 -27.42 9.73
N ILE A 67 29.06 -27.47 8.40
CA ILE A 67 29.59 -28.57 7.58
C ILE A 67 31.12 -28.64 7.70
N ILE A 68 31.79 -27.49 7.55
CA ILE A 68 33.24 -27.36 7.72
C ILE A 68 33.65 -27.86 9.11
N TYR A 69 32.96 -27.43 10.16
CA TYR A 69 33.21 -27.86 11.53
C TYR A 69 33.07 -29.38 11.70
N ILE A 70 32.02 -30.01 11.15
CA ILE A 70 31.82 -31.46 11.21
C ILE A 70 32.99 -32.20 10.54
N ILE A 71 33.42 -31.72 9.38
CA ILE A 71 34.53 -32.32 8.62
C ILE A 71 35.83 -32.21 9.41
N PHE A 72 36.20 -31.00 9.86
CA PHE A 72 37.42 -30.76 10.64
C PHE A 72 37.42 -31.55 11.95
N LYS A 73 36.32 -31.53 12.70
CA LYS A 73 36.18 -32.30 13.93
C LYS A 73 36.38 -33.80 13.68
N SER A 74 35.76 -34.34 12.63
CA SER A 74 35.90 -35.75 12.24
C SER A 74 37.35 -36.09 11.89
N LEU A 75 38.02 -35.23 11.10
CA LEU A 75 39.42 -35.40 10.71
C LEU A 75 40.37 -35.38 11.92
N ILE A 76 40.16 -34.46 12.87
CA ILE A 76 40.96 -34.36 14.11
C ILE A 76 40.87 -35.67 14.91
N HIS A 77 39.67 -36.20 15.11
CA HIS A 77 39.48 -37.45 15.86
C HIS A 77 39.99 -38.69 15.12
N ILE A 78 39.81 -38.78 13.79
CA ILE A 78 40.28 -39.93 13.00
C ILE A 78 41.81 -39.98 12.94
N LYS A 79 42.47 -38.83 12.82
CA LYS A 79 43.94 -38.72 12.74
C LYS A 79 44.62 -38.66 14.11
N GLY A 80 43.86 -38.61 15.20
CA GLY A 80 44.41 -38.48 16.56
C GLY A 80 45.19 -37.17 16.78
N LEU A 81 44.88 -36.13 16.01
CA LEU A 81 45.59 -34.85 16.08
C LEU A 81 45.37 -34.21 17.45
N PHE A 82 46.41 -33.53 17.97
CA PHE A 82 46.39 -32.87 19.28
C PHE A 82 46.14 -33.81 20.48
N GLY A 83 46.48 -35.10 20.35
CA GLY A 83 46.32 -36.08 21.43
C GLY A 83 44.86 -36.49 21.69
N ASN A 84 43.93 -36.06 20.83
CA ASN A 84 42.53 -36.48 20.91
C ASN A 84 42.39 -37.95 20.51
N SER A 85 41.47 -38.66 21.17
CA SER A 85 41.09 -40.03 20.80
C SER A 85 42.22 -41.07 20.93
N ASN A 86 43.10 -40.91 21.92
CA ASN A 86 44.08 -41.95 22.26
C ASN A 86 43.36 -43.29 22.57
N TYR A 87 43.91 -44.40 22.10
CA TYR A 87 43.36 -45.75 22.32
C TYR A 87 43.10 -46.04 23.80
N GLN A 88 43.96 -45.56 24.69
CA GLN A 88 43.76 -45.71 26.13
C GLN A 88 42.55 -44.91 26.65
N GLN A 89 42.29 -43.71 26.12
CA GLN A 89 41.09 -42.92 26.44
C GLN A 89 39.82 -43.57 25.88
N LEU A 90 39.89 -44.12 24.66
CA LEU A 90 38.77 -44.85 24.05
C LEU A 90 38.45 -46.13 24.82
N ALA A 91 39.47 -46.86 25.27
CA ALA A 91 39.33 -48.01 26.14
C ALA A 91 38.70 -47.62 27.48
N PHE A 92 39.11 -46.48 28.05
CA PHE A 92 38.51 -45.94 29.28
C PHE A 92 37.03 -45.56 29.11
N GLU A 93 36.63 -44.98 27.98
CA GLU A 93 35.22 -44.68 27.72
C GLU A 93 34.36 -45.94 27.49
N LEU A 94 34.98 -47.02 27.02
CA LEU A 94 34.33 -48.32 26.79
C LEU A 94 34.09 -49.10 28.09
N ILE A 95 34.81 -48.78 29.16
CA ILE A 95 34.69 -49.38 30.51
C ILE A 95 33.23 -49.51 30.95
N ASN A 96 32.44 -48.46 30.73
CA ASN A 96 31.06 -48.39 31.22
C ASN A 96 30.03 -49.07 30.30
N LYS A 97 30.48 -49.69 29.19
CA LYS A 97 29.59 -50.19 28.13
C LYS A 97 29.78 -51.67 27.79
N ILE A 98 30.86 -52.32 28.25
CA ILE A 98 31.22 -53.71 27.89
C ILE A 98 31.76 -54.44 29.14
N SER A 99 31.50 -55.74 29.27
CA SER A 99 31.94 -56.60 30.38
C SER A 99 33.44 -56.95 30.37
N ALA A 100 34.11 -56.97 29.21
CA ALA A 100 35.56 -57.20 29.05
C ALA A 100 36.43 -55.99 29.46
N LYS A 101 36.02 -55.32 30.54
CA LYS A 101 36.35 -53.96 30.98
C LYS A 101 37.83 -53.73 31.33
N ASP A 102 38.35 -54.47 32.30
CA ASP A 102 39.69 -54.24 32.84
C ASP A 102 40.78 -54.90 31.98
N LYS A 103 40.38 -55.96 31.25
CA LYS A 103 41.27 -56.74 30.40
C LYS A 103 41.84 -55.93 29.21
N ILE A 104 41.04 -55.03 28.61
CA ILE A 104 41.47 -54.22 27.45
C ILE A 104 42.53 -53.18 27.85
N ILE A 105 42.34 -52.50 28.99
CA ILE A 105 43.29 -51.48 29.46
C ILE A 105 44.58 -52.14 29.93
N ASN A 106 44.47 -53.24 30.69
CA ASN A 106 45.63 -54.01 31.12
C ASN A 106 46.40 -54.55 29.91
N ALA A 107 45.71 -55.07 28.88
CA ALA A 107 46.36 -55.50 27.64
C ALA A 107 47.08 -54.34 26.90
N LEU A 108 46.49 -53.15 26.86
CA LEU A 108 47.11 -51.96 26.26
C LEU A 108 48.33 -51.47 27.06
N GLN A 109 48.26 -51.47 28.39
CA GLN A 109 49.36 -51.07 29.30
C GLN A 109 50.50 -52.07 29.33
N ILE A 110 50.19 -53.37 29.29
CA ILE A 110 51.19 -54.43 29.18
C ILE A 110 51.90 -54.27 27.83
N TYR A 111 51.16 -54.14 26.73
CA TYR A 111 51.73 -54.00 25.40
C TYR A 111 52.65 -52.79 25.22
N SER A 112 52.30 -51.62 25.77
CA SER A 112 53.17 -50.43 25.69
C SER A 112 54.52 -50.62 26.38
N ASN A 113 54.61 -51.59 27.29
CA ASN A 113 55.79 -51.89 28.10
C ASN A 113 56.44 -53.26 27.77
N ILE A 114 56.00 -53.93 26.69
CA ILE A 114 56.57 -55.24 26.29
C ILE A 114 58.01 -55.07 25.81
N ASN A 115 58.91 -55.81 26.44
CA ASN A 115 60.28 -56.02 25.95
C ASN A 115 60.37 -57.45 25.41
N LEU A 116 60.44 -57.60 24.08
CA LEU A 116 60.43 -58.90 23.36
C LEU A 116 61.64 -59.80 23.67
N LYS A 117 62.60 -59.34 24.49
CA LYS A 117 63.77 -60.10 24.93
C LYS A 117 63.58 -60.85 26.26
N ASN A 118 62.44 -60.68 26.94
CA ASN A 118 62.17 -61.31 28.25
C ASN A 118 61.45 -62.67 28.11
N SER A 119 61.83 -63.63 28.95
CA SER A 119 61.29 -65.01 28.98
C SER A 119 59.79 -65.13 29.33
N TYR A 120 59.14 -64.04 29.74
CA TYR A 120 57.70 -64.00 30.08
C TYR A 120 56.83 -63.50 28.91
N SER A 121 57.40 -63.34 27.71
CA SER A 121 56.68 -62.91 26.50
C SER A 121 55.46 -63.78 26.20
N ASP A 122 55.56 -65.09 26.40
CA ASP A 122 54.54 -66.05 25.96
C ASP A 122 53.24 -65.90 26.75
N LEU A 123 53.34 -65.67 28.08
CA LEU A 123 52.19 -65.39 28.93
C LEU A 123 51.53 -64.05 28.57
N THR A 124 52.32 -63.04 28.22
CA THR A 124 51.76 -61.74 27.78
C THR A 124 51.06 -61.84 26.43
N ILE A 125 51.58 -62.64 25.50
CA ILE A 125 50.97 -62.91 24.20
C ILE A 125 49.67 -63.70 24.39
N GLN A 126 49.67 -64.71 25.28
CA GLN A 126 48.48 -65.49 25.60
C GLN A 126 47.39 -64.60 26.21
N ALA A 127 47.73 -63.75 27.20
CA ALA A 127 46.79 -62.81 27.80
C ALA A 127 46.19 -61.85 26.74
N ILE A 128 47.00 -61.32 25.82
CA ILE A 128 46.50 -60.47 24.72
C ILE A 128 45.55 -61.25 23.80
N SER A 129 45.87 -62.49 23.45
CA SER A 129 45.02 -63.31 22.57
C SER A 129 43.68 -63.70 23.20
N GLU A 130 43.65 -63.92 24.52
CA GLU A 130 42.40 -64.13 25.27
C GLU A 130 41.51 -62.88 25.23
N VAL A 131 42.07 -61.68 25.38
CA VAL A 131 41.32 -60.42 25.25
C VAL A 131 40.78 -60.23 23.84
N GLU A 132 41.55 -60.56 22.82
CA GLU A 132 41.08 -60.50 21.43
C GLU A 132 39.95 -61.48 21.16
N ASN A 133 40.02 -62.69 21.70
CA ASN A 133 38.95 -63.69 21.58
C ASN A 133 37.68 -63.28 22.34
N ASP A 134 37.81 -62.65 23.51
CA ASP A 134 36.67 -62.07 24.24
C ASP A 134 36.04 -60.89 23.47
N LEU A 135 36.86 -60.03 22.85
CA LEU A 135 36.37 -58.93 22.01
C LEU A 135 35.67 -59.42 20.73
N LYS A 136 36.14 -60.51 20.10
CA LYS A 136 35.49 -61.12 18.92
C LYS A 136 34.06 -61.57 19.18
N LYS A 137 33.75 -61.94 20.43
CA LYS A 137 32.39 -62.33 20.86
C LYS A 137 31.46 -61.11 21.01
N ILE A 138 32.00 -59.89 21.06
CA ILE A 138 31.24 -58.65 21.24
C ILE A 138 31.08 -57.95 19.89
N SER A 139 29.83 -57.78 19.45
CA SER A 139 29.58 -56.98 18.25
C SER A 139 29.61 -55.49 18.57
N ILE A 140 30.38 -54.72 17.79
CA ILE A 140 30.44 -53.25 17.89
C ILE A 140 29.03 -52.62 17.74
N ASN A 141 28.15 -53.29 17.02
CA ASN A 141 26.78 -52.85 16.74
C ASN A 141 25.90 -52.84 17.99
N ASN A 142 26.13 -53.74 18.94
CA ASN A 142 25.37 -53.84 20.19
C ASN A 142 25.72 -52.73 21.20
N ILE A 143 26.83 -52.02 21.00
CA ILE A 143 27.21 -50.87 21.83
C ILE A 143 26.23 -49.72 21.55
N LYS A 144 25.29 -49.51 22.47
CA LYS A 144 24.33 -48.41 22.43
C LYS A 144 25.03 -47.10 22.76
N PHE A 145 24.87 -46.13 21.88
CA PHE A 145 25.19 -44.74 22.20
C PHE A 145 23.92 -44.06 22.67
N ASN A 146 24.04 -43.15 23.63
CA ASN A 146 22.91 -42.43 24.20
C ASN A 146 22.42 -41.36 23.19
N SER A 147 21.87 -41.79 22.05
CA SER A 147 21.13 -40.91 21.15
C SER A 147 19.78 -40.66 21.80
N LYS A 148 19.61 -39.50 22.45
CA LYS A 148 18.30 -39.11 22.96
C LYS A 148 17.36 -38.93 21.77
N ASN A 149 16.52 -39.93 21.49
CA ASN A 149 15.45 -39.89 20.48
C ASN A 149 14.56 -38.64 20.62
N LYS A 150 14.57 -37.99 21.80
CA LYS A 150 13.91 -36.71 22.07
C LYS A 150 14.14 -35.67 20.96
N ASN A 151 15.37 -35.50 20.45
CA ASN A 151 15.64 -34.47 19.44
C ASN A 151 14.99 -34.81 18.09
N LEU A 152 14.92 -36.09 17.73
CA LEU A 152 14.16 -36.53 16.56
C LEU A 152 12.66 -36.25 16.73
N TYR A 153 12.10 -36.52 17.91
CA TYR A 153 10.69 -36.18 18.18
C TYR A 153 10.44 -34.67 18.10
N ILE A 154 11.34 -33.82 18.63
CA ILE A 154 11.24 -32.36 18.53
C ILE A 154 11.25 -31.93 17.06
N LEU A 155 12.18 -32.47 16.26
CA LEU A 155 12.27 -32.16 14.83
C LEU A 155 10.98 -32.55 14.10
N LEU A 156 10.43 -33.75 14.38
CA LEU A 156 9.17 -34.21 13.82
C LEU A 156 8.00 -33.30 14.19
N VAL A 157 7.91 -32.87 15.46
CA VAL A 157 6.89 -31.91 15.89
C VAL A 157 7.03 -30.59 15.14
N LEU A 158 8.24 -30.06 14.97
CA LEU A 158 8.46 -28.81 14.22
C LEU A 158 8.05 -28.95 12.75
N ILE A 159 8.43 -30.03 12.09
CA ILE A 159 8.01 -30.31 10.70
C ILE A 159 6.49 -30.41 10.62
N PHE A 160 5.86 -31.12 11.57
CA PHE A 160 4.41 -31.23 11.63
C PHE A 160 3.75 -29.85 11.84
N THR A 161 4.28 -29.00 12.71
CA THR A 161 3.75 -27.63 12.89
C THR A 161 3.88 -26.79 11.62
N LEU A 162 4.97 -26.91 10.86
CA LEU A 162 5.14 -26.20 9.60
C LEU A 162 4.09 -26.64 8.58
N LEU A 163 3.87 -27.95 8.45
CA LEU A 163 2.84 -28.52 7.58
C LEU A 163 1.43 -28.09 8.01
N LEU A 164 1.15 -28.12 9.31
CA LEU A 164 -0.16 -27.72 9.85
C LEU A 164 -0.47 -26.25 9.54
N ASN A 165 0.49 -25.35 9.76
CA ASN A 165 0.33 -23.92 9.43
C ASN A 165 0.07 -23.71 7.93
N SER A 166 0.80 -24.45 7.08
CA SER A 166 0.60 -24.39 5.62
C SER A 166 -0.79 -24.87 5.21
N TYR A 167 -1.33 -25.91 5.85
CA TYR A 167 -2.67 -26.42 5.55
C TYR A 167 -3.78 -25.46 5.96
N PHE A 168 -3.67 -24.84 7.14
CA PHE A 168 -4.74 -24.00 7.70
C PHE A 168 -4.75 -22.55 7.20
N SER A 169 -3.64 -22.03 6.65
CA SER A 169 -3.55 -20.60 6.36
C SER A 169 -2.93 -20.27 5.00
N MET A 170 -3.76 -19.73 4.11
CA MET A 170 -3.32 -19.26 2.80
C MET A 170 -2.32 -18.10 2.90
N GLN A 171 -2.42 -17.27 3.95
CA GLN A 171 -1.46 -16.20 4.22
C GLN A 171 -0.05 -16.75 4.48
N TYR A 172 0.07 -17.87 5.20
CA TYR A 172 1.34 -18.55 5.48
C TYR A 172 1.93 -19.14 4.20
N ILE A 173 1.11 -19.79 3.36
CA ILE A 173 1.56 -20.27 2.03
C ILE A 173 2.07 -19.11 1.19
N ASN A 174 1.31 -18.01 1.12
CA ASN A 174 1.70 -16.83 0.35
C ASN A 174 3.01 -16.22 0.88
N ALA A 175 3.21 -16.18 2.20
CA ALA A 175 4.47 -15.73 2.80
C ALA A 175 5.64 -16.65 2.43
N MET A 176 5.45 -17.97 2.48
CA MET A 176 6.44 -18.94 2.04
C MET A 176 6.81 -18.77 0.55
N GLN A 177 5.82 -18.60 -0.32
CA GLN A 177 6.03 -18.33 -1.74
C GLN A 177 6.85 -17.05 -1.95
N ARG A 178 6.54 -15.97 -1.21
CA ARG A 178 7.30 -14.71 -1.26
C ARG A 178 8.75 -14.85 -0.82
N LEU A 179 9.04 -15.73 0.14
CA LEU A 179 10.42 -15.99 0.57
C LEU A 179 11.21 -16.77 -0.48
N ILE A 180 10.56 -17.73 -1.15
CA ILE A 180 11.18 -18.49 -2.24
C ILE A 180 11.47 -17.58 -3.44
N SER A 181 10.54 -16.69 -3.79
CA SER A 181 10.71 -15.69 -4.84
C SER A 181 11.51 -14.47 -4.37
N LYS A 182 12.75 -14.73 -3.92
CA LYS A 182 13.64 -13.76 -3.27
C LYS A 182 13.93 -12.49 -4.10
N ASP A 183 13.89 -12.58 -5.43
CA ASP A 183 14.21 -11.46 -6.33
C ASP A 183 12.97 -10.62 -6.73
N LYS A 184 11.76 -11.07 -6.36
CA LYS A 184 10.52 -10.36 -6.67
C LYS A 184 10.13 -9.42 -5.52
N THR A 185 9.76 -8.19 -5.89
CA THR A 185 9.15 -7.24 -4.97
C THR A 185 7.65 -7.53 -4.83
N TYR A 186 7.17 -7.59 -3.59
CA TYR A 186 5.75 -7.74 -3.30
C TYR A 186 5.25 -6.49 -2.59
N ILE A 187 4.21 -5.87 -3.14
CA ILE A 187 3.57 -4.72 -2.53
C ILE A 187 2.58 -5.25 -1.48
N LYS A 188 2.68 -4.73 -0.26
CA LYS A 188 1.74 -5.05 0.81
C LYS A 188 0.35 -4.55 0.43
N PRO A 189 -0.70 -5.38 0.52
CA PRO A 189 -2.05 -4.95 0.23
C PRO A 189 -2.47 -3.84 1.21
N LEU A 190 -3.12 -2.80 0.69
CA LEU A 190 -3.62 -1.70 1.48
C LEU A 190 -4.89 -2.15 2.23
N PRO A 191 -5.11 -1.68 3.48
CA PRO A 191 -6.27 -2.09 4.27
C PRO A 191 -7.59 -1.51 3.74
N PHE A 192 -7.52 -0.40 3.00
CA PHE A 192 -8.66 0.28 2.40
C PHE A 192 -8.20 1.11 1.19
N GLU A 193 -9.17 1.62 0.44
CA GLU A 193 -8.98 2.51 -0.70
C GLU A 193 -9.80 3.79 -0.48
N LEU A 194 -9.35 4.89 -1.11
CA LEU A 194 -10.04 6.18 -1.12
C LEU A 194 -10.48 6.45 -2.56
N ILE A 195 -11.79 6.53 -2.76
CA ILE A 195 -12.42 6.70 -4.06
C ILE A 195 -12.96 8.12 -4.13
N ILE A 196 -12.47 8.89 -5.10
CA ILE A 196 -12.99 10.21 -5.45
C ILE A 196 -13.50 10.14 -6.89
N ASN A 197 -14.56 10.88 -7.20
CA ASN A 197 -14.93 11.06 -8.60
C ASN A 197 -13.79 11.83 -9.30
N HIS A 198 -13.13 11.19 -10.26
CA HIS A 198 -11.95 11.73 -10.95
C HIS A 198 -12.30 12.44 -12.25
N ASP A 199 -13.57 12.42 -12.67
CA ASP A 199 -14.02 13.14 -13.84
C ASP A 199 -13.78 14.65 -13.69
N ASN A 200 -13.34 15.28 -14.78
CA ASN A 200 -13.09 16.71 -14.78
C ASN A 200 -14.37 17.46 -14.43
N LYS A 201 -14.34 18.21 -13.32
CA LYS A 201 -15.49 18.99 -12.88
C LYS A 201 -15.30 20.44 -13.31
N ILE A 202 -16.23 20.90 -14.14
CA ILE A 202 -16.29 22.31 -14.57
C ILE A 202 -17.04 23.08 -13.49
N ILE A 203 -16.45 24.19 -13.05
CA ILE A 203 -17.03 25.09 -12.05
C ILE A 203 -16.89 26.52 -12.55
N PHE A 204 -17.88 27.36 -12.28
CA PHE A 204 -17.78 28.77 -12.60
C PHE A 204 -17.10 29.57 -11.49
N LYS A 205 -16.39 30.62 -11.89
CA LYS A 205 -15.69 31.49 -10.94
C LYS A 205 -16.63 31.98 -9.83
N GLY A 206 -16.23 31.74 -8.58
CA GLY A 206 -16.99 32.13 -7.39
C GLY A 206 -17.99 31.08 -6.89
N GLU A 207 -18.23 30.00 -7.62
CA GLU A 207 -19.06 28.89 -7.14
C GLU A 207 -18.30 28.02 -6.12
N ASP A 208 -19.08 27.34 -5.29
CA ASP A 208 -18.61 26.42 -4.27
C ASP A 208 -18.57 24.98 -4.81
N LEU A 209 -17.60 24.19 -4.37
CA LEU A 209 -17.47 22.78 -4.72
C LEU A 209 -17.59 21.91 -3.47
N GLU A 210 -18.59 21.05 -3.45
CA GLU A 210 -18.61 19.92 -2.53
C GLU A 210 -17.86 18.72 -3.14
N VAL A 211 -16.90 18.20 -2.38
CA VAL A 211 -16.12 17.01 -2.71
C VAL A 211 -16.47 15.91 -1.74
N ASN A 212 -16.90 14.78 -2.30
CA ASN A 212 -17.21 13.56 -1.56
C ASN A 212 -16.18 12.49 -1.89
N ILE A 213 -15.54 11.95 -0.85
CA ILE A 213 -14.59 10.84 -0.95
C ILE A 213 -15.21 9.65 -0.23
N LEU A 214 -15.36 8.55 -0.96
CA LEU A 214 -15.82 7.27 -0.44
C LEU A 214 -14.61 6.44 -0.01
N SER A 215 -14.80 5.53 0.94
CA SER A 215 -13.75 4.62 1.34
C SER A 215 -14.28 3.20 1.51
N THR A 216 -13.43 2.22 1.23
CA THR A 216 -13.76 0.80 1.43
C THR A 216 -13.60 0.40 2.91
N LYS A 217 -13.68 -0.90 3.23
CA LYS A 217 -13.67 -1.40 4.63
C LYS A 217 -12.47 -0.88 5.44
N ASN A 218 -12.64 -0.71 6.76
CA ASN A 218 -11.61 -0.25 7.71
C ASN A 218 -11.13 1.21 7.53
N ILE A 219 -12.11 2.10 7.42
CA ILE A 219 -11.93 3.55 7.19
C ILE A 219 -11.30 4.24 8.41
N PRO A 220 -10.29 5.11 8.25
CA PRO A 220 -9.74 5.92 9.33
C PRO A 220 -10.69 7.03 9.79
N ASN A 221 -10.47 7.57 10.99
CA ASN A 221 -11.30 8.68 11.50
C ASN A 221 -11.04 9.99 10.76
N THR A 222 -9.84 10.18 10.21
CA THR A 222 -9.41 11.42 9.59
C THR A 222 -8.55 11.16 8.36
N ILE A 223 -8.73 11.96 7.31
CA ILE A 223 -7.86 11.98 6.12
C ILE A 223 -7.41 13.41 5.82
N LYS A 224 -6.36 13.57 5.00
CA LYS A 224 -5.91 14.88 4.49
C LYS A 224 -6.37 15.04 3.06
N LEU A 225 -7.17 16.06 2.80
CA LEU A 225 -7.52 16.49 1.45
C LEU A 225 -6.54 17.56 1.00
N ASN A 226 -5.82 17.27 -0.08
CA ASN A 226 -4.84 18.18 -0.65
C ASN A 226 -5.45 18.88 -1.85
N LYS A 227 -5.12 20.15 -1.97
CA LYS A 227 -5.57 21.06 -3.01
C LYS A 227 -4.36 21.76 -3.59
N MET A 228 -4.16 21.67 -4.89
CA MET A 228 -3.04 22.30 -5.58
C MET A 228 -3.52 23.45 -6.47
N ILE A 229 -3.01 24.65 -6.19
CA ILE A 229 -3.21 25.87 -6.98
C ILE A 229 -1.85 26.44 -7.37
N ASP A 230 -1.62 26.66 -8.66
CA ASP A 230 -0.39 27.29 -9.19
C ASP A 230 0.92 26.71 -8.62
N GLY A 231 0.99 25.39 -8.43
CA GLY A 231 2.18 24.72 -7.88
C GLY A 231 2.24 24.63 -6.36
N LYS A 232 1.40 25.38 -5.62
CA LYS A 232 1.33 25.34 -4.15
C LYS A 232 0.29 24.32 -3.70
N ILE A 233 0.67 23.49 -2.71
CA ILE A 233 -0.20 22.48 -2.13
C ILE A 233 -0.68 22.97 -0.77
N GLU A 234 -1.99 23.09 -0.63
CA GLU A 234 -2.70 23.34 0.62
C GLU A 234 -3.36 22.03 1.07
N SER A 235 -3.29 21.70 2.36
CA SER A 235 -3.88 20.46 2.89
C SER A 235 -4.83 20.75 4.05
N VAL A 236 -6.01 20.15 4.02
CA VAL A 236 -7.02 20.26 5.08
C VAL A 236 -7.33 18.86 5.63
N SER A 237 -7.37 18.73 6.95
CA SER A 237 -7.81 17.49 7.61
C SER A 237 -9.34 17.43 7.66
N ILE A 238 -9.90 16.32 7.20
CA ILE A 238 -11.35 16.07 7.19
C ILE A 238 -11.66 14.86 8.06
N ASN A 239 -12.72 14.98 8.84
CA ASN A 239 -13.23 13.91 9.68
C ASN A 239 -14.24 13.05 8.92
N LYS A 240 -14.27 11.77 9.26
CA LYS A 240 -15.22 10.80 8.74
C LYS A 240 -16.65 11.15 9.16
N ILE A 241 -17.59 11.11 8.22
CA ILE A 241 -19.03 11.20 8.45
C ILE A 241 -19.65 9.93 7.85
N ASN A 242 -20.15 9.03 8.70
CA ASN A 242 -20.64 7.69 8.35
C ASN A 242 -19.59 6.83 7.62
N GLU A 243 -19.63 6.71 6.29
CA GLU A 243 -18.66 5.95 5.48
C GLU A 243 -17.99 6.83 4.41
N SER A 244 -18.14 8.15 4.53
CA SER A 244 -17.67 9.13 3.55
C SER A 244 -16.93 10.28 4.22
N PHE A 245 -16.12 10.98 3.43
CA PHE A 245 -15.50 12.23 3.81
C PHE A 245 -16.00 13.32 2.87
N THR A 246 -16.66 14.31 3.44
CA THR A 246 -17.27 15.40 2.69
C THR A 246 -16.61 16.71 3.09
N HIS A 247 -16.26 17.52 2.09
CA HIS A 247 -15.75 18.87 2.32
C HIS A 247 -16.20 19.81 1.23
N SER A 248 -16.70 20.98 1.65
CA SER A 248 -17.08 22.07 0.76
C SER A 248 -15.97 23.10 0.70
N PHE A 249 -15.38 23.24 -0.47
CA PHE A 249 -14.45 24.32 -0.77
C PHE A 249 -15.22 25.51 -1.32
N LYS A 250 -15.00 26.69 -0.74
CA LYS A 250 -15.70 27.90 -1.14
C LYS A 250 -14.91 28.75 -2.13
N ASN A 251 -15.63 29.42 -3.03
CA ASN A 251 -15.13 30.50 -3.88
C ASN A 251 -13.88 30.11 -4.69
N PHE A 252 -14.04 29.22 -5.68
CA PHE A 252 -12.94 28.87 -6.58
C PHE A 252 -12.58 30.03 -7.51
N LYS A 253 -11.29 30.37 -7.53
CA LYS A 253 -10.74 31.46 -8.35
C LYS A 253 -9.78 31.00 -9.45
N LYS A 254 -9.29 29.75 -9.37
CA LYS A 254 -8.29 29.18 -10.29
C LYS A 254 -8.52 27.69 -10.50
N ASN A 255 -7.99 27.18 -11.60
CA ASN A 255 -7.93 25.74 -11.87
C ASN A 255 -7.21 25.04 -10.71
N THR A 256 -7.80 23.96 -10.23
CA THR A 256 -7.38 23.33 -8.99
C THR A 256 -7.37 21.82 -9.14
N LYS A 257 -6.33 21.15 -8.62
CA LYS A 257 -6.29 19.69 -8.51
C LYS A 257 -6.52 19.28 -7.07
N ILE A 258 -7.40 18.31 -6.83
CA ILE A 258 -7.81 17.88 -5.50
C ILE A 258 -7.62 16.37 -5.39
N TRP A 259 -6.98 15.90 -4.32
CA TRP A 259 -6.85 14.47 -4.03
C TRP A 259 -6.76 14.22 -2.53
N ALA A 260 -7.29 13.08 -2.10
CA ALA A 260 -7.25 12.64 -0.72
C ALA A 260 -6.00 11.82 -0.43
N THR A 261 -5.47 11.97 0.78
CA THR A 261 -4.32 11.21 1.26
C THR A 261 -4.51 10.78 2.71
N TYR A 262 -4.06 9.58 3.01
CA TYR A 262 -3.93 9.07 4.37
C TYR A 262 -2.52 8.54 4.58
N LEU A 263 -1.90 8.95 5.69
CA LEU A 263 -0.61 8.46 6.12
C LEU A 263 -0.80 7.71 7.43
N HIS A 264 -0.57 6.40 7.41
CA HIS A 264 -0.50 5.61 8.63
C HIS A 264 0.91 5.65 9.19
N GLU A 265 1.09 6.40 10.27
CA GLU A 265 2.35 6.40 11.02
C GLU A 265 2.39 5.22 11.99
N SER A 266 3.38 4.37 11.83
CA SER A 266 3.67 3.29 12.76
C SER A 266 5.09 3.44 13.32
N LYS A 267 5.28 3.01 14.59
CA LYS A 267 6.60 2.91 15.21
C LYS A 267 7.52 2.01 14.39
N LEU A 268 6.96 0.94 13.82
CA LEU A 268 7.69 0.00 12.99
C LEU A 268 7.64 0.45 11.53
N PRO A 269 8.80 0.63 10.86
CA PRO A 269 8.85 1.22 9.52
C PRO A 269 8.09 0.39 8.47
N PHE A 270 8.04 -0.93 8.62
CA PHE A 270 7.34 -1.84 7.70
C PHE A 270 5.80 -1.79 7.81
N ASN A 271 5.25 -1.16 8.85
CA ASN A 271 3.81 -0.94 9.00
C ASN A 271 3.38 0.47 8.62
N ARG A 272 4.30 1.29 8.11
CA ARG A 272 3.97 2.59 7.53
C ARG A 272 3.44 2.37 6.12
N TYR A 273 2.32 2.99 5.81
CA TYR A 273 1.76 3.00 4.46
C TYR A 273 1.09 4.33 4.19
N LYS A 274 1.07 4.70 2.91
CA LYS A 274 0.41 5.90 2.41
C LYS A 274 -0.62 5.47 1.37
N ILE A 275 -1.84 5.97 1.52
CA ILE A 275 -2.93 5.77 0.57
C ILE A 275 -3.23 7.12 -0.05
N ASN A 276 -3.29 7.16 -1.38
CA ASN A 276 -3.73 8.32 -2.13
C ASN A 276 -4.98 7.90 -2.91
N SER A 277 -5.95 8.80 -3.05
CA SER A 277 -6.99 8.66 -4.06
C SER A 277 -6.48 9.09 -5.43
N ASP A 278 -7.33 8.90 -6.44
CA ASP A 278 -7.19 9.60 -7.71
C ASP A 278 -7.30 11.13 -7.54
N THR A 279 -7.02 11.86 -8.61
CA THR A 279 -7.01 13.32 -8.62
C THR A 279 -8.21 13.86 -9.38
N LEU A 280 -9.06 14.60 -8.68
CA LEU A 280 -10.12 15.40 -9.28
C LEU A 280 -9.51 16.68 -9.86
N THR A 281 -9.70 16.91 -11.15
CA THR A 281 -9.30 18.17 -11.80
C THR A 281 -10.50 19.10 -11.90
N VAL A 282 -10.42 20.23 -11.22
CA VAL A 282 -11.42 21.30 -11.26
C VAL A 282 -11.00 22.32 -12.30
N ILE A 283 -11.79 22.41 -13.37
CA ILE A 283 -11.57 23.35 -14.47
C ILE A 283 -12.46 24.56 -14.24
N LEU A 284 -11.83 25.73 -14.09
CA LEU A 284 -12.55 26.97 -13.93
C LEU A 284 -12.96 27.52 -15.30
N LYS A 285 -14.25 27.77 -15.48
CA LYS A 285 -14.77 28.54 -16.60
C LYS A 285 -15.39 29.85 -16.11
N ASN A 286 -15.43 30.84 -16.99
CA ASN A 286 -16.07 32.12 -16.68
C ASN A 286 -17.41 32.19 -17.41
N ARG A 287 -18.46 32.66 -16.73
CA ARG A 287 -19.74 32.97 -17.37
C ARG A 287 -19.62 34.24 -18.23
N PRO A 288 -20.47 34.42 -19.26
CA PRO A 288 -20.63 35.72 -19.89
C PRO A 288 -21.12 36.71 -18.83
N GLU A 289 -20.47 37.86 -18.72
CA GLU A 289 -20.85 38.92 -17.79
C GLU A 289 -20.93 40.25 -18.56
N PHE A 290 -21.97 41.03 -18.27
CA PHE A 290 -22.14 42.36 -18.80
C PHE A 290 -21.12 43.31 -18.18
N LYS A 291 -20.29 43.92 -19.02
CA LYS A 291 -19.46 45.08 -18.65
C LYS A 291 -20.28 46.36 -18.69
N GLU A 292 -21.16 46.46 -19.69
CA GLU A 292 -22.07 47.59 -19.89
C GLU A 292 -23.42 47.06 -20.39
N LEU A 293 -24.53 47.61 -19.90
CA LEU A 293 -25.89 47.25 -20.33
C LEU A 293 -26.77 48.49 -20.40
N SER A 294 -26.86 49.18 -21.53
CA SER A 294 -27.77 50.33 -21.67
C SER A 294 -29.16 49.88 -22.09
N ILE A 295 -30.17 50.29 -21.32
CA ILE A 295 -31.58 50.17 -21.68
C ILE A 295 -32.10 51.58 -21.90
N ASN A 296 -32.58 51.86 -23.10
CA ASN A 296 -33.19 53.13 -23.44
C ASN A 296 -34.65 52.91 -23.81
N ILE A 297 -35.51 53.82 -23.37
CA ILE A 297 -36.94 53.81 -23.61
C ILE A 297 -37.24 54.93 -24.59
N ILE A 298 -37.86 54.59 -25.72
CA ILE A 298 -38.28 55.53 -26.75
C ILE A 298 -39.81 55.60 -26.68
N PRO A 299 -40.38 56.65 -26.08
CA PRO A 299 -41.83 56.83 -26.02
C PRO A 299 -42.43 57.00 -27.43
N PRO A 300 -43.74 56.74 -27.60
CA PRO A 300 -44.41 56.98 -28.87
C PRO A 300 -44.27 58.43 -29.34
N LEU A 301 -44.12 58.64 -30.65
CA LEU A 301 -43.89 59.97 -31.24
C LEU A 301 -44.93 61.03 -30.81
N TYR A 302 -46.19 60.64 -30.60
CA TYR A 302 -47.26 61.55 -30.20
C TYR A 302 -47.04 62.18 -28.81
N THR A 303 -46.24 61.55 -27.94
CA THR A 303 -45.96 62.05 -26.60
C THR A 303 -45.01 63.25 -26.62
N ASN A 304 -44.23 63.41 -27.71
CA ASN A 304 -43.17 64.41 -27.84
C ASN A 304 -42.13 64.35 -26.69
N ILE A 305 -41.96 63.19 -26.07
CA ILE A 305 -40.98 62.93 -25.01
C ILE A 305 -39.70 62.38 -25.65
N ASN A 306 -38.55 62.93 -25.25
CA ASN A 306 -37.25 62.44 -25.70
C ASN A 306 -36.93 61.05 -25.13
N GLU A 307 -35.99 60.35 -25.76
CA GLU A 307 -35.49 59.05 -25.30
C GLU A 307 -35.02 59.12 -23.83
N ILE A 308 -35.49 58.18 -23.01
CA ILE A 308 -35.20 58.10 -21.58
C ILE A 308 -34.23 56.95 -21.34
N LYS A 309 -33.07 57.24 -20.76
CA LYS A 309 -32.11 56.19 -20.36
C LYS A 309 -32.54 55.59 -19.02
N HIS A 310 -32.80 54.28 -19.02
CA HIS A 310 -33.18 53.55 -17.82
C HIS A 310 -31.98 53.33 -16.89
N ASN A 311 -32.22 53.36 -15.58
CA ASN A 311 -31.20 53.08 -14.59
C ASN A 311 -31.07 51.55 -14.39
N GLN A 312 -29.92 51.00 -14.76
CA GLN A 312 -29.59 49.57 -14.63
C GLN A 312 -29.75 49.00 -13.21
N SER A 313 -29.63 49.83 -12.17
CA SER A 313 -29.82 49.39 -10.78
C SER A 313 -31.28 49.13 -10.42
N MET A 314 -32.23 49.64 -11.23
CA MET A 314 -33.66 49.43 -11.03
C MET A 314 -34.12 48.25 -11.89
N SER A 315 -34.62 47.19 -11.25
CA SER A 315 -35.20 46.04 -11.95
C SER A 315 -36.56 46.35 -12.57
N ARG A 316 -37.22 47.44 -12.17
CA ARG A 316 -38.52 47.84 -12.70
C ARG A 316 -38.36 48.93 -13.75
N ILE A 317 -39.00 48.73 -14.90
CA ILE A 317 -39.02 49.65 -16.04
C ILE A 317 -40.45 50.15 -16.21
N GLU A 318 -40.65 51.46 -16.11
CA GLU A 318 -41.94 52.12 -16.30
C GLU A 318 -42.00 52.74 -17.70
N VAL A 319 -43.04 52.39 -18.47
CA VAL A 319 -43.18 52.84 -19.86
C VAL A 319 -44.63 53.20 -20.19
N ILE A 320 -44.82 54.15 -21.11
CA ILE A 320 -46.14 54.43 -21.70
C ILE A 320 -46.45 53.33 -22.72
N LYS A 321 -47.72 52.92 -22.80
CA LYS A 321 -48.15 51.93 -23.79
C LYS A 321 -47.73 52.30 -25.22
N GLY A 322 -47.15 51.34 -25.94
CA GLY A 322 -46.60 51.53 -27.29
C GLY A 322 -45.17 52.09 -27.32
N SER A 323 -44.52 52.28 -26.16
CA SER A 323 -43.09 52.64 -26.12
C SER A 323 -42.21 51.51 -26.64
N THR A 324 -41.08 51.87 -27.24
CA THR A 324 -40.08 50.93 -27.71
C THR A 324 -38.90 50.87 -26.74
N ILE A 325 -38.51 49.67 -26.30
CA ILE A 325 -37.33 49.46 -25.47
C ILE A 325 -36.17 49.03 -26.35
N LYS A 326 -35.08 49.80 -26.30
CA LYS A 326 -33.81 49.50 -26.97
C LYS A 326 -32.78 49.04 -25.95
N ILE A 327 -32.24 47.85 -26.15
CA ILE A 327 -31.25 47.22 -25.26
C ILE A 327 -29.94 47.07 -26.02
N ASN A 328 -28.87 47.68 -25.51
CA ASN A 328 -27.51 47.42 -25.97
C ASN A 328 -26.65 46.92 -24.81
N GLY A 329 -25.90 45.84 -25.03
CA GLY A 329 -25.02 45.25 -24.03
C GLY A 329 -23.63 44.98 -24.58
N LEU A 330 -22.60 45.17 -23.74
CA LEU A 330 -21.23 44.78 -23.99
C LEU A 330 -20.80 43.76 -22.94
N LEU A 331 -20.36 42.57 -23.37
CA LEU A 331 -19.94 41.51 -22.47
C LEU A 331 -18.42 41.32 -22.41
N ASN A 332 -17.99 40.64 -21.34
CA ASN A 332 -16.59 40.31 -21.06
C ASN A 332 -15.96 39.31 -22.05
N LYS A 333 -16.78 38.54 -22.79
CA LYS A 333 -16.35 37.54 -23.77
C LYS A 333 -17.30 37.51 -24.98
N LYS A 334 -16.91 36.76 -26.01
CA LYS A 334 -17.72 36.60 -27.23
C LYS A 334 -18.90 35.67 -26.98
N ILE A 335 -20.00 35.93 -27.67
CA ILE A 335 -21.32 35.31 -27.49
C ILE A 335 -21.74 34.69 -28.82
N SER A 336 -22.34 33.51 -28.77
CA SER A 336 -22.93 32.84 -29.93
C SER A 336 -24.37 33.33 -30.16
N GLU A 337 -25.15 33.44 -29.08
CA GLU A 337 -26.57 33.75 -29.10
C GLU A 337 -26.96 34.62 -27.90
N ALA A 338 -27.90 35.54 -28.11
CA ALA A 338 -28.53 36.28 -27.02
C ALA A 338 -30.03 36.38 -27.26
N ILE A 339 -30.82 36.19 -26.20
CA ILE A 339 -32.27 36.18 -26.24
C ILE A 339 -32.84 37.04 -25.10
N ILE A 340 -33.98 37.65 -25.38
CA ILE A 340 -34.86 38.25 -24.39
C ILE A 340 -36.02 37.28 -24.20
N LYS A 341 -36.05 36.61 -23.05
CA LYS A 341 -37.07 35.62 -22.70
C LYS A 341 -38.17 36.29 -21.89
N PHE A 342 -39.42 36.19 -22.33
CA PHE A 342 -40.58 36.69 -21.59
C PHE A 342 -41.27 35.57 -20.84
N ASP A 343 -41.46 34.42 -21.51
CA ASP A 343 -42.01 33.18 -20.94
C ASP A 343 -41.25 31.98 -21.53
N ASP A 344 -41.64 30.75 -21.21
CA ASP A 344 -41.01 29.54 -21.76
C ASP A 344 -41.13 29.39 -23.29
N ILE A 345 -42.13 30.03 -23.91
CA ILE A 345 -42.42 29.92 -25.35
C ILE A 345 -42.14 31.24 -26.07
N ASN A 346 -42.21 32.37 -25.37
CA ASN A 346 -42.11 33.70 -25.95
C ASN A 346 -40.72 34.30 -25.72
N PHE A 347 -39.92 34.40 -26.77
CA PHE A 347 -38.59 35.02 -26.71
C PHE A 347 -38.26 35.77 -28.01
N ILE A 348 -37.35 36.74 -27.91
CA ILE A 348 -36.84 37.54 -29.03
C ILE A 348 -35.33 37.30 -29.13
N TYR A 349 -34.85 36.96 -30.33
CA TYR A 349 -33.42 36.93 -30.62
C TYR A 349 -32.84 38.34 -30.69
N MET A 350 -31.76 38.57 -29.96
CA MET A 350 -30.98 39.79 -30.06
C MET A 350 -29.97 39.67 -31.20
N SER A 351 -29.62 40.79 -31.83
CA SER A 351 -28.51 40.81 -32.78
C SER A 351 -27.18 40.73 -32.03
N VAL A 352 -26.30 39.82 -32.44
CA VAL A 352 -25.02 39.56 -31.79
C VAL A 352 -23.88 39.91 -32.74
N ASN A 353 -22.97 40.77 -32.30
CA ASN A 353 -21.72 41.08 -32.99
C ASN A 353 -20.53 40.89 -32.06
N LYS A 354 -19.88 39.73 -32.14
CA LYS A 354 -18.79 39.29 -31.27
C LYS A 354 -19.17 39.29 -29.79
N ASN A 355 -18.98 40.40 -29.10
CA ASN A 355 -19.27 40.57 -27.66
C ASN A 355 -20.28 41.70 -27.39
N LYS A 356 -20.89 42.25 -28.44
CA LYS A 356 -21.95 43.24 -28.36
C LYS A 356 -23.28 42.59 -28.72
N ILE A 357 -24.33 42.97 -27.99
CA ILE A 357 -25.69 42.55 -28.24
C ILE A 357 -26.59 43.77 -28.38
N GLU A 358 -27.51 43.75 -29.33
CA GLU A 358 -28.45 44.84 -29.57
C GLU A 358 -29.83 44.27 -29.90
N SER A 359 -30.88 44.80 -29.29
CA SER A 359 -32.27 44.42 -29.58
C SER A 359 -33.22 45.57 -29.31
N GLU A 360 -34.35 45.54 -29.99
CA GLU A 360 -35.39 46.55 -29.88
C GLU A 360 -36.75 45.85 -29.96
N PHE A 361 -37.67 46.17 -29.04
CA PHE A 361 -39.03 45.62 -29.05
C PHE A 361 -40.04 46.62 -28.48
N THR A 362 -41.26 46.56 -28.97
CA THR A 362 -42.37 47.42 -28.51
C THR A 362 -43.09 46.79 -27.32
N VAL A 363 -43.55 47.64 -26.40
CA VAL A 363 -44.26 47.22 -25.18
C VAL A 363 -45.72 47.64 -25.24
N GLU A 364 -46.61 46.67 -25.31
CA GLU A 364 -48.07 46.89 -25.29
C GLU A 364 -48.71 46.56 -23.94
N TYR A 365 -48.10 45.65 -23.18
CA TYR A 365 -48.62 45.14 -21.92
C TYR A 365 -47.48 44.96 -20.91
N SER A 366 -47.81 45.08 -19.62
CA SER A 366 -46.88 44.81 -18.51
C SER A 366 -46.46 43.34 -18.54
N LYS A 367 -45.14 43.09 -18.53
CA LYS A 367 -44.56 41.74 -18.47
C LYS A 367 -43.14 41.78 -17.94
N ASP A 368 -42.69 40.65 -17.42
CA ASP A 368 -41.31 40.46 -17.00
C ASP A 368 -40.49 39.89 -18.16
N PHE A 369 -39.19 40.14 -18.16
CA PHE A 369 -38.28 39.53 -19.10
C PHE A 369 -36.90 39.27 -18.52
N GLU A 370 -36.25 38.25 -19.05
CA GLU A 370 -34.89 37.87 -18.71
C GLU A 370 -33.98 38.02 -19.93
N ILE A 371 -32.80 38.60 -19.71
CA ILE A 371 -31.75 38.66 -20.73
C ILE A 371 -30.82 37.47 -20.52
N ILE A 372 -30.79 36.57 -21.50
CA ILE A 372 -29.94 35.36 -21.50
C ILE A 372 -29.00 35.44 -22.70
N CYS A 373 -27.71 35.20 -22.45
CA CYS A 373 -26.65 35.20 -23.45
C CYS A 373 -25.85 33.91 -23.31
N TYR A 374 -25.63 33.21 -24.42
CA TYR A 374 -24.86 31.99 -24.51
C TYR A 374 -23.53 32.26 -25.22
N ASP A 375 -22.45 31.67 -24.73
CA ASP A 375 -21.19 31.68 -25.46
C ASP A 375 -21.08 30.52 -26.46
N TYR A 376 -19.95 30.45 -27.16
CA TYR A 376 -19.66 29.36 -28.09
C TYR A 376 -19.45 27.99 -27.43
N GLU A 377 -19.50 27.91 -26.09
CA GLU A 377 -19.45 26.67 -25.32
C GLU A 377 -20.82 26.38 -24.66
N ASP A 378 -21.89 27.05 -25.11
CA ASP A 378 -23.26 26.96 -24.58
C ASP A 378 -23.40 27.32 -23.09
N ILE A 379 -22.48 28.14 -22.56
CA ILE A 379 -22.51 28.63 -21.18
C ILE A 379 -23.28 29.93 -21.11
N ASN A 380 -24.34 29.95 -20.30
CA ASN A 380 -25.14 31.15 -20.06
C ASN A 380 -24.57 32.10 -19.00
N ASN A 381 -24.93 33.38 -19.12
CA ASN A 381 -24.78 34.36 -18.05
C ASN A 381 -25.68 34.03 -16.86
N ILE A 382 -25.41 34.69 -15.73
CA ILE A 382 -26.40 34.77 -14.65
C ILE A 382 -27.58 35.59 -15.20
N PRO A 383 -28.82 35.05 -15.22
CA PRO A 383 -29.98 35.75 -15.78
C PRO A 383 -30.18 37.12 -15.15
N ILE A 384 -30.42 38.13 -15.99
CA ILE A 384 -30.78 39.49 -15.55
C ILE A 384 -32.27 39.66 -15.81
N VAL A 385 -33.04 39.85 -14.73
CA VAL A 385 -34.49 39.94 -14.76
C VAL A 385 -34.94 41.39 -14.63
N TYR A 386 -35.84 41.82 -15.51
CA TYR A 386 -36.52 43.10 -15.45
C TYR A 386 -38.04 42.92 -15.44
N SER A 387 -38.73 43.82 -14.76
CA SER A 387 -40.19 43.89 -14.72
C SER A 387 -40.66 45.14 -15.45
N ILE A 388 -41.50 45.00 -16.48
CA ILE A 388 -42.05 46.14 -17.22
C ILE A 388 -43.45 46.44 -16.69
N SER A 389 -43.66 47.68 -16.23
CA SER A 389 -44.98 48.20 -15.91
C SER A 389 -45.40 49.26 -16.90
N VAL A 390 -46.51 49.00 -17.59
CA VAL A 390 -47.10 49.88 -18.60
C VAL A 390 -48.13 50.81 -17.96
N SER A 391 -48.03 52.11 -18.26
CA SER A 391 -49.09 53.08 -18.01
C SER A 391 -49.88 53.35 -19.30
N ASP A 392 -51.19 53.27 -19.21
CA ASP A 392 -52.08 53.69 -20.32
C ASP A 392 -52.04 55.21 -20.50
N ASP A 393 -52.15 55.65 -21.75
CA ASP A 393 -52.38 57.05 -22.06
C ASP A 393 -53.83 57.43 -21.74
N LEU A 394 -54.07 58.73 -21.53
CA LEU A 394 -55.43 59.24 -21.35
C LEU A 394 -56.18 59.18 -22.68
N ASN A 395 -57.43 58.72 -22.63
CA ASN A 395 -58.29 58.72 -23.81
C ASN A 395 -58.39 60.13 -24.42
N PRO A 396 -58.34 60.26 -25.75
CA PRO A 396 -58.52 61.56 -26.39
C PRO A 396 -59.91 62.10 -26.04
N TYR A 397 -59.96 63.34 -25.55
CA TYR A 397 -61.22 64.03 -25.31
C TYR A 397 -61.30 65.25 -26.22
N VAL A 398 -62.42 65.38 -26.94
CA VAL A 398 -62.73 66.59 -27.69
C VAL A 398 -63.59 67.47 -26.79
N ARG A 399 -63.07 68.64 -26.44
CA ARG A 399 -63.86 69.67 -25.77
C ARG A 399 -64.38 70.65 -26.81
N ILE A 400 -65.66 70.52 -27.17
CA ILE A 400 -66.34 71.50 -28.03
C ILE A 400 -66.61 72.74 -27.19
N ASN A 401 -65.87 73.82 -27.46
CA ASN A 401 -65.99 75.06 -26.68
C ASN A 401 -67.19 75.92 -27.11
N TYR A 402 -67.66 75.80 -28.37
CA TYR A 402 -68.87 76.42 -28.92
C TYR A 402 -69.44 75.53 -30.04
N PRO A 403 -70.78 75.54 -30.28
CA PRO A 403 -71.44 74.69 -31.28
C PRO A 403 -71.01 74.97 -32.72
#